data_AF-A0A0E0BGU8-F1
#
_entry.id   AF-A0A0E0BGU8-F1
#
_cell.length_a   1.000
_cell.length_b   1.000
_cell.length_c   1.000
_cell.angle_alpha   90.00
_cell.angle_beta   90.00
_cell.angle_gamma   90.00
#
_symmetry.space_group_name_H-M   'P 1'
#
loop_
_entity.id
_entity.type
_entity.pdbx_description
1 polymer ?
#
loop_
_entity_poly.entity_id
_entity_poly.type
_entity_poly.pdbx_seq_one_letter_code
_entity_poly.pdbx_strand_id
1 'polypeptide(L)'
;MYIFLPDDHDGLFELTQKIFSEPMFLEQHLPTEKCHVGISVPNFKISFQIDVKDFLKDMGLELPFLREAEFSDMIKEDDSSGPLFLSDVLHKAVLEVDQKGIEETSVSMGLGKPLPAQHFKADHPFFFMIREEFSGTVIFMGHVLDPSSRT
;
A
#
# COMPACT_ATOMS: atom_id res chain seq x y z
N MET A 1 6.90 6.67 2.98
CA MET A 1 6.56 5.23 2.84
C MET A 1 7.01 4.53 4.10
N TYR A 2 6.16 3.68 4.65
CA TYR A 2 6.43 2.84 5.81
C TYR A 2 6.50 1.39 5.34
N ILE A 3 7.48 0.64 5.82
CA ILE A 3 7.64 -0.79 5.56
C ILE A 3 7.58 -1.50 6.92
N PHE A 4 6.72 -2.50 7.00
CA PHE A 4 6.54 -3.36 8.16
C PHE A 4 7.04 -4.75 7.77
N LEU A 5 8.19 -5.11 8.34
CA LEU A 5 8.84 -6.40 8.14
C LEU A 5 8.61 -7.24 9.41
N PRO A 6 7.93 -8.39 9.33
CA PRO A 6 7.84 -9.30 10.47
C PRO A 6 9.24 -9.82 10.87
N ASP A 7 9.41 -10.27 12.11
CA ASP A 7 10.68 -10.90 12.51
C ASP A 7 10.79 -12.33 11.94
N ASP A 8 9.66 -13.04 11.88
CA ASP A 8 9.56 -14.37 11.29
C ASP A 8 9.39 -14.28 9.76
N HIS A 9 10.11 -15.14 9.04
CA HIS A 9 10.20 -15.10 7.59
C HIS A 9 8.86 -15.41 6.87
N ASP A 10 7.93 -16.07 7.55
CA ASP A 10 6.56 -16.37 7.10
C ASP A 10 5.48 -15.58 7.86
N GLY A 11 5.87 -14.64 8.74
CA GLY A 11 4.98 -13.92 9.64
C GLY A 11 4.12 -12.81 9.03
N LEU A 12 4.11 -12.67 7.69
CA LEU A 12 3.35 -11.62 7.01
C LEU A 12 1.83 -11.78 7.23
N PHE A 13 1.35 -13.03 7.29
CA PHE A 13 -0.08 -13.28 7.52
C PHE A 13 -0.51 -12.77 8.90
N GLU A 14 0.23 -13.12 9.95
CA GLU A 14 -0.01 -12.69 11.33
C GLU A 14 0.11 -11.17 11.45
N LEU A 15 1.10 -10.56 10.79
CA LEU A 15 1.26 -9.11 10.74
C LEU A 15 0.04 -8.43 10.11
N THR A 16 -0.43 -8.92 8.96
CA THR A 16 -1.60 -8.34 8.27
C THR A 16 -2.88 -8.53 9.09
N GLN A 17 -3.06 -9.68 9.75
CA GLN A 17 -4.16 -9.89 10.68
C GLN A 17 -4.18 -8.84 11.80
N LYS A 18 -3.03 -8.54 12.42
CA LYS A 18 -2.94 -7.48 13.44
C LYS A 18 -3.25 -6.11 12.87
N ILE A 19 -2.68 -5.75 11.71
CA ILE A 19 -2.92 -4.47 11.04
C ILE A 19 -4.42 -4.22 10.80
N PHE A 20 -5.16 -5.25 10.37
CA PHE A 20 -6.57 -5.11 10.00
C PHE A 20 -7.55 -5.38 11.15
N SER A 21 -7.14 -6.08 12.20
CA SER A 21 -8.01 -6.45 13.33
C SER A 21 -7.83 -5.57 14.55
N GLU A 22 -6.65 -4.98 14.74
CA GLU A 22 -6.33 -4.16 15.91
C GLU A 22 -6.40 -2.67 15.57
N PRO A 23 -7.32 -1.91 16.20
CA PRO A 23 -7.35 -0.46 16.06
C PRO A 23 -6.01 0.15 16.48
N MET A 24 -5.56 1.18 15.77
CA MET A 24 -4.32 1.92 16.06
C MET A 24 -3.01 1.14 15.89
N PHE A 25 -3.03 -0.13 15.46
CA PHE A 25 -1.80 -0.92 15.30
C PHE A 25 -0.76 -0.17 14.45
N LEU A 26 -1.16 0.36 13.30
CA LEU A 26 -0.27 1.14 12.44
C LEU A 26 0.33 2.34 13.18
N GLU A 27 -0.51 3.17 13.82
CA GLU A 27 -0.08 4.39 14.52
C GLU A 27 0.89 4.11 15.67
N GLN A 28 0.70 3.00 16.39
CA GLN A 28 1.59 2.58 17.49
C GLN A 28 2.96 2.10 17.00
N HIS A 29 3.05 1.67 15.74
CA HIS A 29 4.26 1.13 15.13
C HIS A 29 4.88 2.10 14.11
N LEU A 30 4.44 3.35 14.06
CA LEU A 30 5.11 4.37 13.27
C LEU A 30 6.39 4.84 13.99
N PRO A 31 7.49 5.07 13.25
CA PRO A 31 8.70 5.65 13.81
C PRO A 31 8.43 7.02 14.45
N THR A 32 8.74 7.15 15.75
CA THR A 32 8.63 8.42 16.49
C THR A 32 9.92 9.23 16.47
N GLU A 33 11.07 8.58 16.23
CA GLU A 33 12.38 9.20 16.25
C GLU A 33 13.22 8.79 15.03
N LYS A 34 14.09 9.69 14.59
CA LYS A 34 15.07 9.41 13.52
C LYS A 34 16.32 8.78 14.13
N CYS A 35 16.78 7.67 13.56
CA CYS A 35 18.01 7.00 13.98
C CYS A 35 18.88 6.63 12.76
N HIS A 36 20.16 6.36 13.00
CA HIS A 36 21.09 5.93 11.96
C HIS A 36 20.99 4.41 11.77
N VAL A 37 20.35 3.99 10.67
CA VAL A 37 20.08 2.59 10.34
C VAL A 37 20.56 2.30 8.92
N GLY A 38 21.22 1.16 8.73
CA GLY A 38 21.52 0.66 7.38
C GLY A 38 20.26 0.06 6.76
N ILE A 39 19.75 0.62 5.66
CA ILE A 39 18.48 0.21 5.04
C ILE A 39 18.76 -0.52 3.72
N SER A 40 18.19 -1.72 3.57
CA SER A 40 18.17 -2.49 2.33
C SER A 40 16.73 -2.89 2.01
N VAL A 41 16.20 -2.32 0.93
CA VAL A 41 14.85 -2.58 0.43
C VAL A 41 14.98 -2.93 -1.05
N PRO A 42 14.38 -4.03 -1.53
CA PRO A 42 14.49 -4.42 -2.91
C PRO A 42 13.79 -3.43 -3.84
N ASN A 43 14.24 -3.39 -5.10
CA ASN A 43 13.43 -2.82 -6.16
C ASN A 43 12.25 -3.73 -6.43
N PHE A 44 11.05 -3.17 -6.54
CA PHE A 44 9.87 -3.93 -6.89
C PHE A 44 8.88 -3.09 -7.69
N LYS A 45 8.15 -3.76 -8.58
CA LYS A 45 6.99 -3.19 -9.26
C LYS A 45 5.76 -4.02 -8.94
N ILE A 46 4.71 -3.32 -8.54
CA ILE A 46 3.37 -3.88 -8.34
C ILE A 46 2.48 -3.25 -9.39
N SER A 47 1.81 -4.09 -10.17
CA SER A 47 0.80 -3.67 -11.14
C SER A 47 -0.41 -4.54 -10.94
N PHE A 48 -1.54 -3.95 -10.57
CA PHE A 48 -2.79 -4.69 -10.41
C PHE A 48 -3.96 -3.94 -11.04
N GLN A 49 -4.92 -4.73 -11.48
CA GLN A 49 -6.19 -4.26 -12.02
C GLN A 49 -7.26 -5.27 -11.56
N ILE A 50 -8.28 -4.77 -10.88
CA ILE A 50 -9.37 -5.59 -10.35
C ILE A 50 -10.69 -4.87 -10.57
N ASP A 51 -11.71 -5.63 -10.95
CA ASP A 51 -13.09 -5.16 -10.85
C ASP A 51 -13.56 -5.36 -9.40
N VAL A 52 -13.85 -4.27 -8.70
CA VAL A 52 -14.27 -4.30 -7.30
C VAL A 52 -15.78 -4.42 -7.13
N LYS A 53 -16.55 -4.57 -8.21
CA LYS A 53 -18.00 -4.72 -8.18
C LYS A 53 -18.48 -5.75 -7.15
N ASP A 54 -18.01 -6.99 -7.24
CA ASP A 54 -18.48 -8.05 -6.36
C ASP A 54 -18.07 -7.79 -4.89
N PHE A 55 -16.88 -7.26 -4.66
CA PHE A 55 -16.44 -6.84 -3.32
C PHE A 55 -17.32 -5.72 -2.73
N LEU A 56 -17.71 -4.73 -3.54
CA LEU A 56 -18.60 -3.67 -3.10
C LEU A 56 -19.99 -4.21 -2.76
N LYS A 57 -20.51 -5.15 -3.56
CA LYS A 57 -21.79 -5.83 -3.28
C LYS A 57 -21.73 -6.65 -1.99
N ASP A 58 -20.64 -7.40 -1.77
CA ASP A 58 -20.43 -8.17 -0.54
C ASP A 58 -20.35 -7.27 0.71
N MET A 59 -19.91 -6.02 0.55
CA MET A 59 -19.92 -4.99 1.60
C MET A 59 -21.29 -4.30 1.78
N GLY A 60 -22.32 -4.70 1.02
CA GLY A 60 -23.68 -4.17 1.09
C GLY A 60 -24.00 -3.06 0.09
N LEU A 61 -23.07 -2.67 -0.78
CA LEU A 61 -23.31 -1.68 -1.84
C LEU A 61 -23.89 -2.37 -3.08
N GLU A 62 -25.17 -2.73 -3.03
CA GLU A 62 -25.84 -3.44 -4.13
C GLU A 62 -26.61 -2.51 -5.07
N LEU A 63 -27.34 -1.53 -4.52
CA LEU A 63 -28.28 -0.68 -5.26
C LEU A 63 -27.65 -0.02 -6.51
N PRO A 64 -26.43 0.54 -6.47
CA PRO A 64 -25.78 1.10 -7.66
C PRO A 64 -25.67 0.17 -8.87
N PHE A 65 -25.70 -1.14 -8.67
CA PHE A 65 -25.51 -2.15 -9.71
C PHE A 65 -26.82 -2.76 -10.24
N LEU A 66 -27.97 -2.28 -9.75
CA LEU A 66 -29.29 -2.76 -10.11
C LEU A 66 -30.02 -1.76 -11.01
N ARG A 67 -31.05 -2.19 -11.75
CA ARG A 67 -31.80 -1.29 -12.66
C ARG A 67 -32.58 -0.21 -11.92
N GLU A 68 -32.82 -0.43 -10.63
CA GLU A 68 -33.47 0.46 -9.68
C GLU A 68 -32.50 1.51 -9.11
N ALA A 69 -31.26 1.57 -9.61
CA ALA A 69 -30.31 2.60 -9.20
C ALA A 69 -30.78 3.99 -9.64
N GLU A 70 -30.71 4.94 -8.71
CA GLU A 70 -31.11 6.33 -8.94
C GLU A 70 -29.86 7.17 -9.19
N PHE A 71 -29.52 7.36 -10.47
CA PHE A 71 -28.42 8.22 -10.93
C PHE A 71 -28.91 9.44 -11.71
N SER A 72 -30.14 9.90 -11.46
CA SER A 72 -30.76 11.04 -12.17
C SER A 72 -29.89 12.30 -12.14
N ASP A 73 -29.21 12.56 -11.02
CA ASP A 73 -28.38 13.76 -10.83
C ASP A 73 -27.05 13.69 -11.62
N MET A 74 -26.70 12.54 -12.20
CA MET A 74 -25.50 12.37 -13.03
C MET A 74 -25.74 12.66 -14.52
N ILE A 75 -27.01 12.82 -14.92
CA ILE A 75 -27.40 13.12 -16.30
C ILE A 75 -28.20 14.41 -16.39
N LYS A 76 -28.31 14.95 -17.59
CA LYS A 76 -29.16 16.11 -17.85
C LYS A 76 -30.59 15.65 -18.13
N GLU A 77 -31.55 16.49 -17.80
CA GLU A 77 -32.99 16.22 -17.94
C GLU A 77 -33.44 15.92 -19.39
N ASP A 78 -32.65 16.30 -20.39
CA ASP A 78 -32.91 16.06 -21.81
C ASP A 78 -32.45 14.69 -22.33
N ASP A 79 -31.65 13.95 -21.55
CA ASP A 79 -31.22 12.60 -21.89
C ASP A 79 -32.30 11.57 -21.53
N SER A 80 -33.14 11.22 -22.52
CA SER A 80 -34.12 10.12 -22.45
C SER A 80 -33.47 8.73 -22.45
N SER A 81 -32.27 8.60 -21.89
CA SER A 81 -31.62 7.31 -21.71
C SER A 81 -32.35 6.54 -20.61
N GLY A 82 -32.60 5.24 -20.84
CA GLY A 82 -33.31 4.38 -19.88
C GLY A 82 -32.61 4.27 -18.50
N PRO A 83 -33.04 3.35 -17.64
CA PRO A 83 -32.48 3.23 -16.28
C PRO A 83 -30.96 3.11 -16.31
N LEU A 84 -30.28 3.96 -15.54
CA LEU A 84 -28.83 3.99 -15.42
C LEU A 84 -28.39 3.18 -14.21
N PHE A 85 -27.32 2.41 -14.36
CA PHE A 85 -26.75 1.62 -13.29
C PHE A 85 -25.26 1.37 -13.56
N LEU A 86 -24.50 1.06 -12.53
CA LEU A 86 -23.10 0.69 -12.66
C LEU A 86 -22.99 -0.70 -13.24
N SER A 87 -22.23 -0.82 -14.34
CA SER A 87 -21.81 -2.12 -14.85
C SER A 87 -20.70 -2.68 -13.98
N ASP A 88 -19.56 -2.00 -13.91
CA ASP A 88 -18.33 -2.48 -13.28
C ASP A 88 -17.60 -1.32 -12.59
N VAL A 89 -16.70 -1.61 -11.64
CA VAL A 89 -15.85 -0.60 -11.00
C VAL A 89 -14.41 -1.06 -11.06
N LEU A 90 -13.65 -0.51 -12.00
CA LEU A 90 -12.27 -0.94 -12.23
C LEU A 90 -11.27 -0.15 -11.38
N HIS A 91 -10.64 -0.82 -10.42
CA HIS A 91 -9.52 -0.28 -9.66
C HIS A 91 -8.20 -0.77 -10.26
N LYS A 92 -7.40 0.17 -10.79
CA LYS A 92 -6.09 -0.09 -11.39
C LYS A 92 -5.03 0.77 -10.73
N ALA A 93 -3.93 0.15 -10.32
CA ALA A 93 -2.80 0.84 -9.73
C ALA A 93 -1.48 0.21 -10.12
N VAL A 94 -0.48 1.07 -10.26
CA VAL A 94 0.91 0.70 -10.53
C VAL A 94 1.79 1.44 -9.53
N LEU A 95 2.62 0.70 -8.81
CA LEU A 95 3.64 1.23 -7.92
C LEU A 95 4.98 0.66 -8.36
N GLU A 96 5.95 1.53 -8.59
CA GLU A 96 7.32 1.14 -8.91
C GLU A 96 8.23 1.79 -7.89
N VAL A 97 8.94 0.96 -7.12
CA VAL A 97 9.94 1.39 -6.16
C VAL A 97 11.31 1.05 -6.73
N ASP A 98 12.05 2.08 -7.07
CA ASP A 98 13.46 1.98 -7.47
C ASP A 98 14.31 2.60 -6.37
N GLN A 99 15.27 1.84 -5.86
CA GLN A 99 16.23 2.23 -4.82
C GLN A 99 17.34 3.13 -5.37
N LYS A 100 17.10 3.83 -6.48
CA LYS A 100 18.05 4.68 -7.21
C LYS A 100 18.67 5.84 -6.41
N GLY A 101 18.46 5.91 -5.10
CA GLY A 101 18.99 6.92 -4.20
C GLY A 101 19.60 6.40 -2.88
N ILE A 102 19.83 5.09 -2.73
CA ILE A 102 20.61 4.53 -1.60
C ILE A 102 22.05 4.17 -2.03
N GLU A 103 22.38 4.37 -3.30
CA GLU A 103 23.77 4.55 -3.73
C GLU A 103 24.19 5.99 -3.37
N GLU A 104 25.31 6.15 -2.65
CA GLU A 104 25.96 7.44 -2.28
C GLU A 104 25.61 8.12 -0.93
N THR A 105 25.35 7.38 0.16
CA THR A 105 25.69 7.90 1.51
C THR A 105 26.71 7.07 2.28
N SER A 106 27.34 6.11 1.61
CA SER A 106 28.46 5.31 2.15
C SER A 106 29.80 5.65 1.48
N VAL A 107 30.10 6.93 1.27
CA VAL A 107 31.49 7.34 1.07
C VAL A 107 31.84 8.47 2.04
N SER A 108 32.08 8.11 3.30
CA SER A 108 33.08 8.84 4.10
C SER A 108 34.40 8.07 4.04
N MET A 109 35.04 8.11 2.88
CA MET A 109 36.48 7.89 2.77
C MET A 109 37.16 9.11 3.44
N GLY A 110 37.24 9.08 4.76
CA GLY A 110 37.77 10.18 5.57
C GLY A 110 37.28 10.07 7.01
N LEU A 111 38.09 9.42 7.85
CA LEU A 111 37.99 9.35 9.33
C LEU A 111 36.57 9.21 9.94
N GLY A 112 36.20 7.96 10.28
CA GLY A 112 35.58 7.69 11.59
C GLY A 112 34.09 7.97 11.79
N LYS A 113 33.22 7.77 10.79
CA LYS A 113 31.80 7.55 11.11
C LYS A 113 31.59 6.09 11.55
N PRO A 114 31.01 5.83 12.74
CA PRO A 114 30.65 4.47 13.13
C PRO A 114 29.66 3.90 12.12
N LEU A 115 29.87 2.64 11.72
CA LEU A 115 28.87 1.86 11.00
C LEU A 115 27.55 1.88 11.78
N PRO A 116 26.39 1.96 11.12
CA PRO A 116 25.12 1.87 11.83
C PRO A 116 25.07 0.56 12.62
N ALA A 117 24.77 0.66 13.91
CA ALA A 117 24.66 -0.51 14.79
C ALA A 117 23.42 -1.35 14.47
N GLN A 118 22.43 -0.77 13.79
CA GLN A 118 21.18 -1.41 13.41
C GLN A 118 21.02 -1.43 11.89
N HIS A 119 20.48 -2.54 11.39
CA HIS A 119 20.21 -2.75 9.97
C HIS A 119 18.75 -3.16 9.80
N PHE A 120 18.08 -2.58 8.82
CA PHE A 120 16.76 -2.98 8.35
C PHE A 120 16.92 -3.55 6.94
N LYS A 121 16.62 -4.83 6.78
CA LYS A 121 16.76 -5.54 5.49
C LYS A 121 15.46 -6.25 5.17
N ALA A 122 14.71 -5.73 4.20
CA ALA A 122 13.47 -6.34 3.74
C ALA A 122 13.75 -7.51 2.79
N ASP A 123 14.20 -8.65 3.34
CA ASP A 123 14.61 -9.84 2.59
C ASP A 123 13.59 -10.98 2.54
N HIS A 124 12.41 -10.78 3.12
CA HIS A 124 11.30 -11.73 3.14
C HIS A 124 9.96 -10.98 3.08
N PRO A 125 8.80 -11.67 2.95
CA PRO A 125 7.52 -11.03 2.72
C PRO A 125 7.21 -9.91 3.71
N PHE A 126 6.84 -8.73 3.20
CA PHE A 126 6.61 -7.53 4.02
C PHE A 126 5.37 -6.77 3.59
N PHE A 127 4.81 -5.99 4.52
CA PHE A 127 3.72 -5.05 4.25
C PHE A 127 4.28 -3.64 4.07
N PHE A 128 3.67 -2.81 3.23
CA PHE A 128 4.04 -1.42 3.06
C PHE A 128 2.81 -0.50 2.99
N MET A 129 3.04 0.76 3.35
CA MET A 129 2.04 1.82 3.30
C MET A 129 2.67 3.13 2.82
N ILE A 130 2.00 3.82 1.90
CA ILE A 130 2.28 5.20 1.53
C ILE A 130 1.18 6.05 2.13
N ARG A 131 1.57 6.94 3.04
CA ARG A 131 0.68 7.79 3.81
C ARG A 131 1.14 9.24 3.69
N GLU A 132 0.21 10.16 3.56
CA GLU A 132 0.44 11.60 3.66
C GLU A 132 0.59 11.97 5.14
N GLU A 133 1.72 12.56 5.52
CA GLU A 133 2.11 12.71 6.93
C GLU A 133 1.25 13.71 7.72
N PHE A 134 0.59 14.66 7.05
CA PHE A 134 -0.13 15.74 7.71
C PHE A 134 -1.58 15.38 8.02
N SER A 135 -2.32 14.93 7.00
CA SER A 135 -3.70 14.45 7.11
C SER A 135 -3.78 13.03 7.65
N GLY A 136 -2.68 12.29 7.55
CA GLY A 136 -2.64 10.88 7.88
C GLY A 136 -3.34 9.98 6.85
N THR A 137 -3.67 10.50 5.67
CA THR A 137 -4.39 9.75 4.63
C THR A 137 -3.51 8.66 4.04
N VAL A 138 -4.02 7.42 4.01
CA VAL A 138 -3.38 6.31 3.30
C VAL A 138 -3.65 6.45 1.80
N ILE A 139 -2.58 6.59 1.02
CA ILE A 139 -2.63 6.72 -0.44
C ILE A 139 -2.50 5.34 -1.10
N PHE A 140 -1.57 4.51 -0.60
CA PHE A 140 -1.37 3.13 -1.05
C PHE A 140 -1.07 2.23 0.14
N MET A 141 -1.50 0.98 0.05
CA MET A 141 -1.04 -0.10 0.92
C MET A 141 -0.98 -1.39 0.13
N GLY A 142 -0.12 -2.30 0.56
CA GLY A 142 0.03 -3.60 -0.08
C GLY A 142 1.09 -4.43 0.61
N HIS A 143 1.38 -5.58 0.02
CA HIS A 143 2.44 -6.46 0.49
C HIS A 143 3.29 -6.95 -0.69
N VAL A 144 4.54 -7.29 -0.40
CA VAL A 144 5.45 -7.96 -1.34
C VAL A 144 5.64 -9.37 -0.82
N LEU A 145 5.26 -10.38 -1.61
CA LEU A 145 5.38 -11.80 -1.24
C LEU A 145 6.73 -12.39 -1.60
N ASP A 146 7.35 -11.92 -2.68
CA ASP A 146 8.68 -12.36 -3.10
C ASP A 146 9.59 -11.14 -3.34
N PRO A 147 10.34 -10.72 -2.31
CA PRO A 147 11.31 -9.62 -2.39
C PRO A 147 12.47 -9.87 -3.36
N SER A 148 12.68 -11.11 -3.80
CA SER A 148 13.75 -11.50 -4.72
C SER A 148 13.32 -11.43 -6.19
N SER A 149 12.02 -11.44 -6.45
CA SER A 149 11.47 -11.35 -7.80
C SER A 149 11.59 -9.93 -8.35
N ARG A 150 12.32 -9.78 -9.45
CA ARG A 150 12.29 -8.55 -10.26
C ARG A 150 11.07 -8.61 -11.18
N THR A 151 9.88 -8.36 -10.64
CA THR A 151 8.66 -8.14 -11.45
C THR A 151 8.50 -6.67 -11.80
#